data_AF-A0A1U7LZD9-F1
#
_entry.id   AF-A0A1U7LZD9-F1
#
_cell.length_a   1.000
_cell.length_b   1.000
_cell.length_c   1.000
_cell.angle_alpha   90.00
_cell.angle_beta   90.00
_cell.angle_gamma   90.00
#
_symmetry.space_group_name_H-M   'P 1'
#
loop_
_entity.id
_entity.type
_entity.pdbx_description
1 polymer ?
#
loop_
_entity_poly.entity_id
_entity_poly.type
_entity_poly.pdbx_seq_one_letter_code
_entity_poly.pdbx_strand_id
1 'polypeptide(L)'
;MILKVYEKGNLEIEKNFYKNKKNEEKVEFKLKNINFPALDIAEKKLFDILLSFGKDEISTRTLDKVRRREPDDYNKKFNDFICFLEDEMIAKKLFTREKKTFKILLSFVIFSLLFFLGIITVYNKNFFGIASIILSLFFYATLITSFSKMTELGNEKFRELEKIENKLLKSCGDTEEEFLLAICFGLKKENIKIIYKNFIAKTKDENCYKIFFDPDFYKTFKVALVGDHLLIRN
;
A
#
# COMPACT_ATOMS: atom_id res chain seq x y z
N MET A 1 -6.53 -2.21 -8.69
CA MET A 1 -5.86 -2.76 -9.89
C MET A 1 -6.49 -4.06 -10.36
N ILE A 2 -6.45 -5.18 -9.60
CA ILE A 2 -7.04 -6.47 -10.04
C ILE A 2 -8.51 -6.33 -10.49
N LEU A 3 -9.36 -5.71 -9.66
CA LEU A 3 -10.78 -5.48 -10.01
C LEU A 3 -10.96 -4.62 -11.27
N LYS A 4 -10.17 -3.55 -11.41
CA LYS A 4 -10.19 -2.66 -12.59
C LYS A 4 -9.82 -3.42 -13.86
N VAL A 5 -8.83 -4.30 -13.80
CA VAL A 5 -8.38 -5.11 -14.94
C VAL A 5 -9.42 -6.17 -15.31
N TYR A 6 -10.03 -6.81 -14.31
CA TYR A 6 -11.16 -7.73 -14.51
C TYR A 6 -12.34 -7.03 -15.19
N GLU A 7 -12.76 -5.87 -14.69
CA GLU A 7 -13.91 -5.15 -15.24
C GLU A 7 -13.68 -4.70 -16.69
N LYS A 8 -12.45 -4.33 -17.04
CA LYS A 8 -12.08 -3.98 -18.41
C LYS A 8 -12.02 -5.19 -19.37
N GLY A 9 -12.32 -6.39 -18.90
CA GLY A 9 -12.25 -7.61 -19.71
C GLY A 9 -10.82 -8.07 -20.04
N ASN A 10 -9.82 -7.55 -19.33
CA ASN A 10 -8.41 -7.89 -19.55
C ASN A 10 -7.91 -8.99 -18.61
N LEU A 11 -8.80 -9.57 -17.81
CA LEU A 11 -8.55 -10.65 -16.86
C LEU A 11 -9.85 -11.39 -16.60
N GLU A 12 -9.77 -12.71 -16.54
CA GLU A 12 -10.86 -13.54 -16.03
C GLU A 12 -10.60 -13.94 -14.57
N ILE A 13 -11.65 -13.91 -13.75
CA ILE A 13 -11.60 -14.38 -12.37
C ILE A 13 -12.61 -15.52 -12.20
N GLU A 14 -12.11 -16.72 -11.90
CA GLU A 14 -12.91 -17.91 -11.68
C GLU A 14 -12.94 -18.28 -10.19
N LYS A 15 -14.15 -18.42 -9.62
CA LYS A 15 -14.35 -18.93 -8.25
C LYS A 15 -14.36 -20.46 -8.28
N ASN A 16 -13.49 -21.07 -7.50
CA ASN A 16 -13.37 -22.53 -7.39
C ASN A 16 -13.50 -22.98 -5.94
N PHE A 17 -14.08 -24.17 -5.75
CA PHE A 17 -14.20 -24.81 -4.44
C PHE A 17 -13.24 -25.99 -4.34
N TYR A 18 -12.58 -26.14 -3.20
CA TYR A 18 -11.69 -27.26 -2.93
C TYR A 18 -11.80 -27.72 -1.49
N LYS A 19 -11.50 -28.99 -1.24
CA LYS A 19 -11.43 -29.53 0.13
C LYS A 19 -10.01 -29.44 0.67
N ASN A 20 -9.86 -28.95 1.90
CA ASN A 20 -8.58 -28.97 2.59
C ASN A 20 -8.30 -30.36 3.21
N LYS A 21 -7.13 -30.51 3.86
CA LYS A 21 -6.73 -31.77 4.52
C LYS A 21 -7.70 -32.21 5.65
N LYS A 22 -8.51 -31.29 6.18
CA LYS A 22 -9.53 -31.55 7.21
C LYS A 22 -10.92 -31.79 6.61
N ASN A 23 -11.01 -31.96 5.29
CA ASN A 23 -12.26 -32.13 4.54
C ASN A 23 -13.21 -30.91 4.62
N GLU A 24 -12.70 -29.75 5.04
CA GLU A 24 -13.46 -28.50 5.02
C GLU A 24 -13.45 -27.93 3.60
N GLU A 25 -14.63 -27.50 3.14
CA GLU A 25 -14.75 -26.76 1.89
C GLU A 25 -14.14 -25.37 2.03
N LYS A 26 -13.30 -25.01 1.06
CA LYS A 26 -12.61 -23.72 0.97
C LYS A 26 -12.79 -23.17 -0.43
N VAL A 27 -12.74 -21.85 -0.52
CA VAL A 27 -12.85 -21.12 -1.78
C VAL A 27 -11.46 -20.65 -2.21
N GLU A 28 -11.18 -20.75 -3.50
CA GLU A 28 -10.08 -20.04 -4.15
C GLU A 28 -10.60 -19.24 -5.35
N PHE A 29 -9.89 -18.17 -5.69
CA PHE A 29 -10.12 -17.41 -6.92
C PHE A 29 -8.90 -17.58 -7.82
N LYS A 30 -9.13 -17.95 -9.08
CA LYS A 30 -8.09 -18.09 -10.10
C LYS A 30 -8.13 -16.90 -11.04
N LEU A 31 -6.96 -16.35 -11.34
CA LEU A 31 -6.74 -15.30 -12.31
C LEU A 31 -6.26 -15.94 -13.62
N LYS A 32 -7.01 -15.73 -14.71
CA LYS A 32 -6.78 -16.36 -16.03
C LYS A 32 -6.88 -15.34 -17.18
N ASN A 33 -6.40 -15.74 -18.36
CA ASN A 33 -6.59 -15.00 -19.62
C ASN A 33 -6.21 -13.51 -19.54
N ILE A 34 -5.04 -13.23 -18.95
CA ILE A 34 -4.57 -11.85 -18.78
C ILE A 34 -4.17 -11.27 -20.15
N ASN A 35 -4.86 -10.22 -20.58
CA ASN A 35 -4.52 -9.47 -21.78
C ASN A 35 -3.38 -8.47 -21.50
N PHE A 36 -2.16 -9.00 -21.35
CA PHE A 36 -0.96 -8.20 -21.03
C PHE A 36 -0.78 -6.95 -21.90
N PRO A 37 -0.93 -7.00 -23.24
CA PRO A 37 -0.78 -5.81 -24.08
C PRO A 37 -1.66 -4.63 -23.66
N ALA A 38 -2.89 -4.89 -23.21
CA ALA A 38 -3.88 -3.88 -22.84
C ALA A 38 -3.69 -3.28 -21.42
N LEU A 39 -2.74 -3.81 -20.64
CA LEU A 39 -2.45 -3.34 -19.28
C LEU A 39 -1.55 -2.10 -19.28
N ASP A 40 -1.79 -1.21 -18.31
CA ASP A 40 -0.84 -0.12 -18.02
C ASP A 40 0.45 -0.65 -17.38
N ILE A 41 1.49 0.20 -17.28
CA ILE A 41 2.82 -0.22 -16.81
C ILE A 41 2.77 -0.77 -15.37
N ALA A 42 1.97 -0.16 -14.50
CA ALA A 42 1.85 -0.60 -13.11
C ALA A 42 1.05 -1.91 -13.02
N GLU A 43 -0.02 -2.03 -13.80
CA GLU A 43 -0.80 -3.26 -13.94
C GLU A 43 0.08 -4.42 -14.46
N LYS A 44 0.86 -4.20 -15.53
CA LYS A 44 1.82 -5.20 -16.05
C LYS A 44 2.75 -5.70 -14.96
N LYS A 45 3.39 -4.78 -14.24
CA LYS A 45 4.35 -5.14 -13.20
C LYS A 45 3.71 -5.89 -12.02
N LEU A 46 2.49 -5.53 -11.64
CA LEU A 46 1.74 -6.28 -10.64
C LEU A 46 1.46 -7.71 -11.12
N PHE A 47 0.97 -7.88 -12.35
CA PHE A 47 0.66 -9.20 -12.89
C PHE A 47 1.90 -10.05 -13.17
N ASP A 48 3.02 -9.45 -13.57
CA ASP A 48 4.32 -10.14 -13.68
C ASP A 48 4.73 -10.74 -12.33
N ILE A 49 4.57 -10.00 -11.24
CA ILE A 49 4.85 -10.50 -9.89
C ILE A 49 3.89 -11.62 -9.52
N LEU A 50 2.58 -11.42 -9.73
CA LEU A 50 1.57 -12.44 -9.39
C LEU A 50 1.79 -13.74 -10.17
N LEU A 51 2.09 -13.66 -11.47
CA LEU A 51 2.37 -14.82 -12.30
C LEU A 51 3.74 -15.45 -12.03
N SER A 52 4.71 -14.70 -11.50
CA SER A 52 6.00 -15.27 -11.09
C SER A 52 5.87 -16.35 -10.00
N PHE A 53 4.73 -16.41 -9.32
CA PHE A 53 4.40 -17.43 -8.32
C PHE A 53 3.64 -18.63 -8.90
N GLY A 54 3.30 -18.60 -10.19
CA GLY A 54 2.52 -19.61 -10.90
C GLY A 54 3.16 -20.03 -12.22
N LYS A 55 2.45 -20.89 -12.96
CA LYS A 55 2.78 -21.27 -14.35
C LYS A 55 1.57 -20.91 -15.20
N ASP A 56 1.55 -19.68 -15.70
CA ASP A 56 0.51 -19.08 -16.56
C ASP A 56 -0.85 -18.76 -15.90
N GLU A 57 -1.20 -19.45 -14.83
CA GLU A 57 -2.34 -19.13 -13.96
C GLU A 57 -1.90 -18.93 -12.52
N ILE A 58 -2.57 -18.01 -11.81
CA ILE A 58 -2.33 -17.78 -10.38
C ILE A 58 -3.65 -17.83 -9.61
N SER A 59 -3.66 -18.59 -8.51
CA SER A 59 -4.80 -18.64 -7.59
C SER A 59 -4.45 -18.03 -6.24
N THR A 60 -5.48 -17.54 -5.54
CA THR A 60 -5.34 -17.04 -4.17
C THR A 60 -4.77 -18.10 -3.21
N ARG A 61 -5.05 -19.38 -3.46
CA ARG A 61 -4.47 -20.50 -2.72
C ARG A 61 -2.97 -20.66 -2.99
N THR A 62 -2.55 -20.55 -4.25
CA THR A 62 -1.13 -20.59 -4.61
C THR A 62 -0.38 -19.43 -3.97
N LEU A 63 -0.92 -18.22 -4.04
CA LEU A 63 -0.35 -17.03 -3.39
C LEU A 63 -0.23 -17.22 -1.87
N ASP A 64 -1.31 -17.64 -1.18
CA ASP A 64 -1.25 -17.89 0.27
C ASP A 64 -0.23 -18.98 0.64
N LYS A 65 -0.11 -20.03 -0.19
CA LYS A 65 0.87 -21.09 0.02
C LYS A 65 2.31 -20.59 -0.13
N VAL A 66 2.60 -19.80 -1.17
CA VAL A 66 3.93 -19.22 -1.39
C VAL A 66 4.27 -18.25 -0.26
N ARG A 67 3.36 -17.32 0.07
CA ARG A 67 3.53 -16.37 1.18
C ARG A 67 3.91 -17.05 2.51
N ARG A 68 3.34 -18.22 2.80
CA ARG A 68 3.63 -18.96 4.04
C ARG A 68 4.90 -19.81 3.98
N ARG A 69 5.28 -20.31 2.81
CA ARG A 69 6.43 -21.22 2.65
C ARG A 69 7.73 -20.47 2.37
N GLU A 70 7.64 -19.40 1.59
CA GLU A 70 8.74 -18.61 1.06
C GLU A 70 8.46 -17.12 1.31
N PRO A 71 8.26 -16.69 2.58
CA PRO A 71 7.88 -15.32 2.91
C PRO A 71 8.91 -14.30 2.43
N ASP A 72 10.20 -14.64 2.46
CA ASP A 72 11.28 -13.73 2.05
C ASP A 72 11.24 -13.45 0.54
N ASP A 73 11.09 -14.46 -0.32
CA ASP A 73 10.96 -14.27 -1.77
C ASP A 73 9.67 -13.53 -2.11
N TYR A 74 8.56 -13.92 -1.47
CA TYR A 74 7.27 -13.27 -1.62
C TYR A 74 7.36 -11.77 -1.30
N ASN A 75 7.87 -11.44 -0.11
CA ASN A 75 7.99 -10.06 0.35
C ASN A 75 8.98 -9.28 -0.52
N LYS A 76 10.09 -9.88 -0.95
CA LYS A 76 11.05 -9.24 -1.84
C LYS A 76 10.41 -8.80 -3.16
N LYS A 77 9.66 -9.69 -3.83
CA LYS A 77 9.00 -9.36 -5.09
C LYS A 77 7.92 -8.29 -4.94
N PHE A 78 7.12 -8.35 -3.87
CA PHE A 78 6.15 -7.28 -3.59
C PHE A 78 6.82 -5.97 -3.17
N ASN A 79 7.97 -6.02 -2.50
CA ASN A 79 8.76 -4.83 -2.20
C ASN A 79 9.32 -4.19 -3.48
N ASP A 80 9.71 -4.99 -4.48
CA ASP A 80 10.13 -4.46 -5.79
C ASP A 80 8.99 -3.70 -6.49
N PHE A 81 7.73 -4.10 -6.28
CA PHE A 81 6.56 -3.34 -6.73
C PHE A 81 6.41 -2.01 -5.98
N ILE A 82 6.60 -2.02 -4.66
CA ILE A 82 6.53 -0.80 -3.84
C ILE A 82 7.63 0.19 -4.27
N CYS A 83 8.87 -0.28 -4.43
CA CYS A 83 9.97 0.56 -4.91
C CYS A 83 9.69 1.13 -6.31
N PHE A 84 9.06 0.36 -7.19
CA PHE A 84 8.62 0.87 -8.49
C PHE A 84 7.59 2.00 -8.37
N LEU A 85 6.57 1.83 -7.52
CA LEU A 85 5.58 2.89 -7.28
C LEU A 85 6.24 4.14 -6.68
N GLU A 86 7.20 3.96 -5.77
CA GLU A 86 7.98 5.06 -5.20
C GLU A 86 8.78 5.81 -6.27
N ASP A 87 9.50 5.09 -7.13
CA ASP A 87 10.25 5.68 -8.25
C ASP A 87 9.32 6.43 -9.23
N GLU A 88 8.13 5.90 -9.52
CA GLU A 88 7.10 6.58 -10.32
C GLU A 88 6.60 7.87 -9.64
N MET A 89 6.38 7.84 -8.33
CA MET A 89 5.97 9.03 -7.58
C MET A 89 7.10 10.08 -7.51
N ILE A 90 8.36 9.65 -7.47
CA ILE A 90 9.53 10.53 -7.58
C ILE A 90 9.60 11.15 -8.98
N ALA A 91 9.41 10.37 -10.04
CA ALA A 91 9.39 10.86 -11.42
C ALA A 91 8.29 11.90 -11.63
N LYS A 92 7.14 11.72 -10.97
CA LYS A 92 6.02 12.67 -10.94
C LYS A 92 6.24 13.85 -9.99
N LYS A 93 7.42 13.96 -9.36
CA LYS A 93 7.79 15.00 -8.37
C LYS A 93 6.85 15.06 -7.17
N LEU A 94 6.20 13.95 -6.82
CA LEU A 94 5.33 13.85 -5.63
C LEU A 94 6.18 13.56 -4.38
N PHE A 95 7.22 12.73 -4.54
CA PHE A 95 8.21 12.44 -3.50
C PHE A 95 9.59 12.94 -3.91
N THR A 96 10.40 13.32 -2.91
CA THR A 96 11.83 13.52 -3.12
C THR A 96 12.58 12.23 -2.82
N ARG A 97 13.39 11.76 -3.77
CA ARG A 97 14.39 10.70 -3.56
C ARG A 97 15.56 11.23 -2.75
N GLU A 98 15.32 11.76 -1.55
CA GLU A 98 16.43 12.20 -0.72
C GLU A 98 17.16 10.99 -0.15
N LYS A 99 18.17 10.50 -0.90
CA LYS A 99 19.36 9.86 -0.31
C LYS A 99 20.14 10.91 0.49
N LYS A 100 19.51 11.48 1.50
CA LYS A 100 20.18 12.26 2.54
C LYS A 100 20.88 11.36 3.55
N THR A 101 21.03 10.06 3.28
CA THR A 101 21.65 9.09 4.20
C THR A 101 22.98 9.60 4.73
N PHE A 102 23.82 10.24 3.91
CA PHE A 102 25.08 10.84 4.38
C PHE A 102 24.90 12.10 5.24
N LYS A 103 23.97 13.00 4.91
CA LYS A 103 23.66 14.21 5.73
C LYS A 103 22.97 13.83 7.05
N ILE A 104 22.10 12.83 7.03
CA ILE A 104 21.43 12.23 8.18
C ILE A 104 22.46 11.51 9.05
N LEU A 105 23.34 10.69 8.47
CA LEU A 105 24.43 10.04 9.19
C LEU A 105 25.37 11.09 9.84
N LEU A 106 25.78 12.11 9.08
CA LEU A 106 26.67 13.16 9.57
C LEU A 106 26.01 13.97 10.69
N SER A 107 24.75 14.36 10.52
CA SER A 107 24.01 15.08 11.56
C SER A 107 23.74 14.21 12.79
N PHE A 108 23.59 12.89 12.63
CA PHE A 108 23.46 11.93 13.73
C PHE A 108 24.77 11.79 14.50
N VAL A 109 25.90 11.69 13.80
CA VAL A 109 27.24 11.65 14.41
C VAL A 109 27.53 12.94 15.19
N ILE A 110 27.24 14.11 14.62
CA ILE A 110 27.41 15.41 15.29
C ILE A 110 26.51 15.51 16.52
N PHE A 111 25.24 15.08 16.41
CA PHE A 111 24.32 14.99 17.54
C PHE A 111 24.88 14.13 18.67
N SER A 112 25.29 12.89 18.35
CA SER A 112 25.81 11.95 19.36
C SER A 112 27.04 12.51 20.05
N LEU A 113 28.00 13.07 19.31
CA LEU A 113 29.20 13.67 19.88
C LEU A 113 28.88 14.83 20.83
N LEU A 114 28.05 15.79 20.41
CA LEU A 114 27.67 16.95 21.22
C LEU A 114 26.87 16.56 22.46
N PHE A 115 26.01 15.54 22.34
CA PHE A 115 25.22 15.04 23.44
C PHE A 115 26.09 14.33 24.50
N PHE A 116 26.98 13.43 24.08
CA PHE A 116 27.89 12.73 25.00
C PHE A 116 28.91 13.68 25.64
N LEU A 117 29.53 14.59 24.88
CA LEU A 117 30.39 15.64 25.43
C LEU A 117 29.63 16.52 26.41
N GLY A 118 28.38 16.89 26.08
CA GLY A 118 27.51 17.66 26.95
C GLY A 118 27.28 16.98 28.30
N ILE A 119 26.90 15.70 28.30
CA ILE A 119 26.67 14.91 29.52
C ILE A 119 27.93 14.82 30.38
N ILE A 120 29.08 14.47 29.79
CA ILE A 120 30.37 14.35 30.51
C ILE A 120 30.77 15.72 31.12
N THR A 121 30.55 16.80 30.39
CA THR A 121 30.91 18.15 30.81
C THR A 121 29.99 18.66 31.93
N VAL A 122 28.69 18.36 31.87
CA VAL A 122 27.74 18.63 32.97
C VAL A 122 28.09 17.81 34.22
N TYR A 123 28.46 16.55 34.04
CA TYR A 123 28.90 15.68 35.15
C TYR A 123 30.13 16.25 35.87
N ASN A 124 31.05 16.85 35.10
CA ASN A 124 32.21 17.57 35.62
C ASN A 124 31.89 19.01 36.10
N LYS A 125 30.61 19.34 36.32
CA LYS A 125 30.09 20.64 36.82
C LYS A 125 30.42 21.86 35.93
N ASN A 126 30.74 21.64 34.66
CA ASN A 126 31.01 22.73 33.71
C ASN A 126 29.72 23.14 32.98
N PHE A 127 29.37 24.42 33.09
CA PHE A 127 28.15 25.01 32.52
C PHE A 127 28.07 24.89 30.98
N PHE A 128 29.24 24.83 30.31
CA PHE A 128 29.32 24.58 28.86
C PHE A 128 28.65 23.29 28.41
N GLY A 129 28.53 22.29 29.28
CA GLY A 129 27.85 21.04 28.96
C GLY A 129 26.36 21.23 28.66
N ILE A 130 25.70 22.18 29.32
CA ILE A 130 24.27 22.49 29.11
C ILE A 130 24.07 23.09 27.70
N ALA A 131 24.94 24.01 27.29
CA ALA A 131 24.91 24.60 25.95
C ALA A 131 25.13 23.53 24.85
N SER A 132 26.03 22.58 25.07
CA SER A 132 26.27 21.44 24.17
C SER A 132 25.04 20.54 24.02
N ILE A 133 24.33 20.28 25.13
CA ILE A 133 23.08 19.51 25.11
C ILE A 133 21.99 20.24 24.32
N ILE A 134 21.80 21.54 24.55
CA ILE A 134 20.82 22.35 23.81
C ILE A 134 21.14 22.35 22.31
N LEU A 135 22.41 22.52 21.94
CA LEU A 135 22.84 22.48 20.55
C LEU A 135 22.62 21.10 19.91
N SER A 136 22.88 20.02 20.65
CA SER A 136 22.60 18.66 20.18
C SER A 136 21.11 18.45 19.87
N LEU A 137 20.22 18.96 20.72
CA LEU A 137 18.76 18.88 20.49
C LEU A 137 18.33 19.67 19.25
N PHE A 138 18.98 20.80 18.97
CA PHE A 138 18.76 21.55 17.72
C PHE A 138 19.12 20.72 16.49
N PHE A 139 20.30 20.06 16.49
CA PHE A 139 20.72 19.15 15.41
C PHE A 139 19.80 17.93 15.26
N TYR A 140 19.26 17.42 16.36
CA TYR A 140 18.27 16.34 16.34
C TYR A 140 16.92 16.79 15.73
N ALA A 141 16.46 17.99 16.00
CA ALA A 141 15.27 18.54 15.37
C ALA A 141 15.48 18.78 13.85
N THR A 142 16.67 19.25 13.44
CA THR A 142 17.01 19.39 12.02
C THR A 142 17.12 18.03 11.32
N LEU A 143 17.58 16.99 12.02
CA LEU A 143 17.56 15.60 11.56
C LEU A 143 16.15 15.11 11.27
N ILE A 144 15.24 15.24 12.25
CA ILE A 144 13.84 14.79 12.10
C ILE A 144 13.19 15.47 10.89
N THR A 145 13.42 16.77 10.71
CA THR A 145 12.87 17.52 9.58
C THR A 145 13.55 17.25 8.24
N SER A 146 14.62 16.43 8.21
CA SER A 146 15.36 16.06 6.99
C SER A 146 15.03 14.66 6.47
N PHE A 147 14.27 13.85 7.22
CA PHE A 147 13.76 12.58 6.73
C PHE A 147 12.66 12.82 5.70
N SER A 148 12.73 12.07 4.58
CA SER A 148 11.83 12.07 3.40
C SER A 148 10.65 13.05 3.51
N LYS A 149 10.80 14.23 2.92
CA LYS A 149 9.71 15.22 2.85
C LYS A 149 8.89 14.98 1.60
N MET A 150 7.60 14.76 1.79
CA MET A 150 6.61 14.91 0.73
C MET A 150 6.78 16.31 0.13
N THR A 151 6.88 16.41 -1.19
CA THR A 151 7.03 17.71 -1.88
C THR A 151 5.80 18.58 -1.64
N GLU A 152 5.84 19.88 -1.94
CA GLU A 152 4.63 20.73 -1.90
C GLU A 152 3.52 20.16 -2.80
N LEU A 153 3.87 19.73 -4.02
CA LEU A 153 2.94 19.06 -4.95
C LEU A 153 2.40 17.74 -4.38
N GLY A 154 3.26 16.96 -3.73
CA GLY A 154 2.86 15.74 -3.03
C GLY A 154 1.87 16.04 -1.90
N ASN A 155 2.15 17.04 -1.07
CA ASN A 155 1.27 17.47 0.02
C ASN A 155 -0.07 17.97 -0.50
N GLU A 156 -0.08 18.71 -1.61
CA GLU A 156 -1.31 19.15 -2.27
C GLU A 156 -2.14 17.93 -2.72
N LYS A 157 -1.52 16.96 -3.39
CA LYS A 157 -2.19 15.72 -3.81
C LYS A 157 -2.66 14.87 -2.64
N PHE A 158 -1.91 14.83 -1.55
CA PHE A 158 -2.33 14.16 -0.32
C PHE A 158 -3.60 14.79 0.26
N ARG A 159 -3.63 16.12 0.36
CA ARG A 159 -4.82 16.85 0.84
C ARG A 159 -6.02 16.68 -0.09
N GLU A 160 -5.80 16.57 -1.39
CA GLU A 160 -6.85 16.25 -2.35
C GLU A 160 -7.43 14.85 -2.08
N LEU A 161 -6.58 13.84 -1.91
CA LEU A 161 -7.00 12.48 -1.57
C LEU A 161 -7.71 12.43 -0.21
N GLU A 162 -7.24 13.18 0.79
CA GLU A 162 -7.89 13.31 2.10
C GLU A 162 -9.29 13.93 1.98
N LYS A 163 -9.47 14.96 1.14
CA LYS A 163 -10.81 15.52 0.86
C LYS A 163 -11.73 14.50 0.20
N ILE A 164 -11.21 13.72 -0.75
CA ILE A 164 -11.96 12.65 -1.41
C ILE A 164 -12.33 11.57 -0.38
N GLU A 165 -11.39 11.10 0.44
CA GLU A 165 -11.64 10.13 1.50
C GLU A 165 -12.74 10.62 2.45
N ASN A 166 -12.66 11.87 2.91
CA ASN A 166 -13.68 12.49 3.78
C ASN A 166 -15.07 12.57 3.12
N LYS A 167 -15.12 12.80 1.80
CA LYS A 167 -16.36 12.77 1.02
C LYS A 167 -16.93 11.34 0.97
N LEU A 168 -16.09 10.35 0.68
CA LEU A 168 -16.47 8.94 0.57
C LEU A 168 -16.82 8.30 1.93
N LEU A 169 -16.23 8.78 3.03
CA LEU A 169 -16.62 8.39 4.40
C LEU A 169 -18.08 8.76 4.71
N LYS A 170 -18.59 9.83 4.10
CA LYS A 170 -20.02 10.22 4.16
C LYS A 170 -20.88 9.48 3.13
N SER A 171 -20.32 8.47 2.45
CA SER A 171 -20.95 7.72 1.37
C SER A 171 -21.35 8.57 0.16
N CYS A 172 -20.73 9.73 -0.01
CA CYS A 172 -20.97 10.64 -1.12
C CYS A 172 -20.00 10.31 -2.27
N GLY A 173 -20.31 9.28 -3.05
CA GLY A 173 -19.61 8.96 -4.29
C GLY A 173 -20.58 8.33 -5.28
N ASP A 174 -20.39 8.61 -6.57
CA ASP A 174 -21.28 8.15 -7.64
C ASP A 174 -20.57 7.86 -8.97
N THR A 175 -19.24 7.87 -8.97
CA THR A 175 -18.40 7.52 -10.12
C THR A 175 -17.64 6.22 -9.91
N GLU A 176 -17.21 5.58 -10.99
CA GLU A 176 -16.39 4.37 -10.95
C GLU A 176 -15.07 4.62 -10.19
N GLU A 177 -14.41 5.74 -10.46
CA GLU A 177 -13.16 6.11 -9.81
C GLU A 177 -13.33 6.26 -8.30
N GLU A 178 -14.41 6.91 -7.86
CA GLU A 178 -14.73 7.05 -6.43
C GLU A 178 -15.04 5.72 -5.76
N PHE A 179 -15.73 4.80 -6.47
CA PHE A 179 -15.96 3.45 -5.98
C PHE A 179 -14.64 2.68 -5.81
N LEU A 180 -13.76 2.71 -6.81
CA LEU A 180 -12.44 2.09 -6.73
C LEU A 180 -11.57 2.71 -5.63
N LEU A 181 -11.61 4.03 -5.47
CA LEU A 181 -10.91 4.75 -4.40
C LEU A 181 -11.44 4.36 -3.01
N ALA A 182 -12.75 4.21 -2.85
CA ALA A 182 -13.35 3.74 -1.59
C ALA A 182 -12.83 2.35 -1.19
N ILE A 183 -12.64 1.46 -2.17
CA ILE A 183 -12.00 0.14 -1.93
C ILE A 183 -10.52 0.33 -1.56
N CYS A 184 -9.78 1.18 -2.29
CA CYS A 184 -8.37 1.43 -2.04
C CYS A 184 -8.10 2.05 -0.66
N PHE A 185 -8.95 2.97 -0.20
CA PHE A 185 -8.88 3.54 1.16
C PHE A 185 -9.28 2.53 2.26
N GLY A 186 -9.86 1.39 1.88
CA GLY A 186 -10.29 0.36 2.82
C GLY A 186 -11.48 0.83 3.67
N LEU A 187 -12.42 1.57 3.07
CA LEU A 187 -13.62 2.03 3.76
C LEU A 187 -14.51 0.86 4.22
N LYS A 188 -15.43 1.15 5.15
CA LYS A 188 -16.39 0.15 5.65
C LYS A 188 -17.27 -0.38 4.53
N LYS A 189 -17.65 -1.66 4.62
CA LYS A 189 -18.44 -2.36 3.59
C LYS A 189 -19.78 -1.67 3.33
N GLU A 190 -20.37 -1.06 4.35
CA GLU A 190 -21.62 -0.30 4.29
C GLU A 190 -21.46 0.91 3.36
N ASN A 191 -20.40 1.70 3.55
CA ASN A 191 -20.10 2.86 2.72
C ASN A 191 -19.84 2.45 1.27
N ILE A 192 -19.02 1.42 1.05
CA ILE A 192 -18.70 0.92 -0.29
C ILE A 192 -19.97 0.44 -1.01
N LYS A 193 -20.89 -0.24 -0.32
CA LYS A 193 -22.18 -0.66 -0.88
C LYS A 193 -23.04 0.52 -1.30
N ILE A 194 -23.10 1.60 -0.51
CA ILE A 194 -23.88 2.79 -0.85
C ILE A 194 -23.29 3.48 -2.08
N ILE A 195 -21.97 3.69 -2.09
CA ILE A 195 -21.26 4.31 -3.23
C ILE A 195 -21.47 3.48 -4.50
N TYR A 196 -21.34 2.15 -4.42
CA TYR A 196 -21.62 1.25 -5.54
C TYR A 196 -23.04 1.40 -6.07
N LYS A 197 -24.05 1.44 -5.18
CA LYS A 197 -25.45 1.64 -5.58
C LYS A 197 -25.67 2.96 -6.32
N ASN A 198 -25.05 4.04 -5.85
CA ASN A 198 -25.14 5.35 -6.50
C ASN A 198 -24.51 5.32 -7.90
N PHE A 199 -23.35 4.68 -8.01
CA PHE A 199 -22.60 4.52 -9.25
C PHE A 199 -23.38 3.70 -10.29
N ILE A 200 -23.87 2.50 -9.94
CA ILE A 200 -24.62 1.65 -10.88
C ILE A 200 -25.95 2.28 -11.31
N ALA A 201 -26.58 3.07 -10.44
CA ALA A 201 -27.80 3.80 -10.79
C ALA A 201 -27.57 4.80 -11.94
N LYS A 202 -26.34 5.34 -12.07
CA LYS A 202 -25.95 6.20 -13.18
C LYS A 202 -25.52 5.41 -14.43
N THR A 203 -24.68 4.38 -14.27
CA THR A 203 -24.12 3.65 -15.42
C THR A 203 -25.11 2.67 -16.05
N LYS A 204 -26.16 2.26 -15.33
CA LYS A 204 -27.14 1.24 -15.73
C LYS A 204 -26.52 -0.13 -16.02
N ASP A 205 -25.28 -0.35 -15.60
CA ASP A 205 -24.65 -1.65 -15.62
C ASP A 205 -24.71 -2.24 -14.21
N GLU A 206 -25.70 -3.10 -13.98
CA GLU A 206 -25.86 -3.75 -12.68
C GLU A 206 -24.84 -4.87 -12.46
N ASN A 207 -24.11 -5.32 -13.49
CA ASN A 207 -23.19 -6.45 -13.41
C ASN A 207 -21.75 -6.03 -13.12
N CYS A 208 -21.39 -4.78 -13.39
CA CYS A 208 -20.05 -4.28 -13.14
C CYS A 208 -19.61 -4.49 -11.69
N TYR A 209 -18.38 -4.95 -11.47
CA TYR A 209 -17.78 -5.15 -10.15
C TYR A 209 -18.54 -6.07 -9.16
N LYS A 210 -19.58 -6.80 -9.59
CA LYS A 210 -20.37 -7.69 -8.71
C LYS A 210 -19.51 -8.70 -7.94
N ILE A 211 -18.43 -9.18 -8.56
CA ILE A 211 -17.52 -10.16 -7.95
C ILE A 211 -16.93 -9.66 -6.61
N PHE A 212 -16.73 -8.35 -6.44
CA PHE A 212 -16.22 -7.78 -5.20
C PHE A 212 -17.13 -8.04 -4.00
N PHE A 213 -18.44 -8.13 -4.24
CA PHE A 213 -19.43 -8.35 -3.19
C PHE A 213 -19.65 -9.83 -2.84
N ASP A 214 -19.01 -10.75 -3.55
CA ASP A 214 -18.94 -12.15 -3.14
C ASP A 214 -18.36 -12.25 -1.71
N PRO A 215 -19.02 -12.94 -0.78
CA PRO A 215 -18.59 -13.01 0.62
C PRO A 215 -17.14 -13.50 0.82
N ASP A 216 -16.66 -14.34 -0.09
CA ASP A 216 -15.34 -14.96 -0.03
C ASP A 216 -14.28 -14.15 -0.77
N PHE A 217 -14.65 -13.27 -1.70
CA PHE A 217 -13.71 -12.57 -2.58
C PHE A 217 -12.71 -11.73 -1.79
N TYR A 218 -13.20 -10.70 -1.08
CA TYR A 218 -12.31 -9.79 -0.35
C TYR A 218 -11.49 -10.54 0.70
N LYS A 219 -12.13 -11.45 1.44
CA LYS A 219 -11.46 -12.25 2.47
C LYS A 219 -10.32 -13.07 1.86
N THR A 220 -10.61 -13.84 0.83
CA THR A 220 -9.65 -14.76 0.21
C THR A 220 -8.48 -14.01 -0.43
N PHE A 221 -8.73 -12.89 -1.11
CA PHE A 221 -7.66 -12.05 -1.65
C PHE A 221 -6.84 -11.37 -0.56
N LYS A 222 -7.48 -10.86 0.51
CA LYS A 222 -6.77 -10.27 1.66
C LYS A 222 -5.80 -11.28 2.29
N VAL A 223 -6.27 -12.50 2.59
CA VAL A 223 -5.41 -13.55 3.18
C VAL A 223 -4.25 -13.91 2.25
N ALA A 224 -4.54 -14.05 0.95
CA ALA A 224 -3.53 -14.39 -0.04
C ALA A 224 -2.45 -13.31 -0.18
N LEU A 225 -2.84 -12.03 -0.18
CA LEU A 225 -1.94 -10.91 -0.47
C LEU A 225 -1.19 -10.40 0.75
N VAL A 226 -1.87 -10.24 1.89
CA VAL A 226 -1.34 -9.57 3.08
C VAL A 226 -1.44 -10.42 4.37
N GLY A 227 -2.10 -11.58 4.30
CA GLY A 227 -2.34 -12.43 5.46
C GLY A 227 -3.49 -11.96 6.36
N ASP A 228 -3.80 -12.75 7.38
CA ASP A 228 -4.96 -12.53 8.26
C ASP A 228 -4.75 -11.38 9.28
N HIS A 229 -3.50 -11.06 9.61
CA HIS A 229 -3.17 -10.21 10.76
C HIS A 229 -3.04 -8.71 10.47
N LEU A 230 -2.95 -8.29 9.20
CA LEU A 230 -2.38 -6.97 8.89
C LEU A 230 -3.35 -5.84 8.54
N LEU A 231 -4.66 -6.07 8.35
CA LEU A 231 -5.59 -4.99 7.97
C LEU A 231 -7.01 -5.18 8.52
N ILE A 232 -7.21 -4.87 9.80
CA ILE A 232 -8.54 -4.48 10.30
C ILE A 232 -8.39 -3.06 10.84
N ARG A 233 -8.72 -2.05 10.03
CA ARG A 233 -9.13 -0.76 10.57
C ARG A 233 -10.59 -0.94 10.99
N ASN A 234 -10.85 -0.94 12.30
CA ASN A 234 -12.19 -0.90 12.87
C ASN A 234 -12.84 0.47 12.63
#